data_AF-A0A844NWI5-F1
#
_entry.id   AF-A0A844NWI5-F1
#
_cell.length_a   1.000
_cell.length_b   1.000
_cell.length_c   1.000
_cell.angle_alpha   90.00
_cell.angle_beta   90.00
_cell.angle_gamma   90.00
#
_symmetry.space_group_name_H-M   'P 1'
#
loop_
_entity.id
_entity.type
_entity.pdbx_description
1 polymer ?
#
loop_
_entity_poly.entity_id
_entity_poly.type
_entity_poly.pdbx_seq_one_letter_code
_entity_poly.pdbx_strand_id
1 'polypeptide(L)'
;VDFIAKLAALVPPPRAHLTRFHGVFAPNAALRAQLTPSGRGRRHDAAVEPADASANDAPRSPEEKRRSMSWAQRLKRVFSIDVTACVHCGGTVRIVASIEEPAAIRAILAHFEKHGALEQAHYRPAARAPPPAA
;
A
#
# COMPACT_ATOMS: atom_id res chain seq x y z
N VAL A 1 -28.76 29.45 -15.22
CA VAL A 1 -27.60 28.51 -15.18
C VAL A 1 -26.44 29.09 -14.37
N ASP A 2 -26.30 30.42 -14.33
CA ASP A 2 -25.19 31.11 -13.64
C ASP A 2 -25.07 30.86 -12.14
N PHE A 3 -26.18 30.67 -11.43
CA PHE A 3 -26.17 30.34 -10.00
C PHE A 3 -25.50 28.99 -9.70
N ILE A 4 -25.82 27.97 -10.51
CA ILE A 4 -25.24 26.62 -10.38
C ILE A 4 -23.76 26.65 -10.76
N ALA A 5 -23.37 27.43 -11.76
CA ALA A 5 -21.96 27.61 -12.13
C ALA A 5 -21.14 28.26 -11.00
N LYS A 6 -21.71 29.28 -10.32
CA LYS A 6 -21.08 29.94 -9.17
C LYS A 6 -20.94 29.00 -7.96
N LEU A 7 -21.91 28.13 -7.71
CA LEU A 7 -21.82 27.09 -6.67
C LEU A 7 -20.76 26.04 -7.00
N ALA A 8 -20.71 25.57 -8.24
CA ALA A 8 -19.73 24.58 -8.67
C ALA A 8 -18.28 25.09 -8.57
N ALA A 9 -18.04 26.39 -8.74
CA ALA A 9 -16.72 27.01 -8.60
C ALA A 9 -16.14 26.94 -7.18
N LEU A 10 -16.98 26.74 -6.16
CA LEU A 10 -16.54 26.57 -4.77
C LEU A 10 -16.06 25.14 -4.49
N VAL A 11 -16.42 24.17 -5.33
CA VAL A 11 -15.99 22.78 -5.19
C VAL A 11 -14.60 22.63 -5.78
N PRO A 12 -13.58 22.31 -4.96
CA PRO A 12 -12.23 22.12 -5.49
C PRO A 12 -12.20 20.97 -6.50
N PRO A 13 -11.33 21.04 -7.52
CA PRO A 13 -11.23 19.97 -8.50
C PRO A 13 -10.89 18.64 -7.81
N PRO A 14 -11.47 17.52 -8.27
CA PRO A 14 -11.23 16.23 -7.67
C PRO A 14 -9.73 15.92 -7.67
N ARG A 15 -9.24 15.39 -6.55
CA ARG A 15 -7.82 15.06 -6.30
C ARG A 15 -6.90 16.27 -6.14
N ALA A 16 -7.43 17.49 -6.02
CA ALA A 16 -6.64 18.62 -5.55
C ALA A 16 -6.28 18.44 -4.07
N HIS A 17 -5.02 18.70 -3.71
CA HIS A 17 -4.57 18.61 -2.33
C HIS A 17 -5.05 19.82 -1.52
N LEU A 18 -6.09 19.62 -0.71
CA LEU A 18 -6.73 20.68 0.07
C LEU A 18 -5.96 21.05 1.35
N THR A 19 -5.15 20.13 1.86
CA THR A 19 -4.39 20.32 3.10
C THR A 19 -2.97 20.76 2.80
N ARG A 20 -2.67 22.06 2.73
CA ARG A 20 -1.27 22.48 2.58
C ARG A 20 -0.53 22.33 3.91
N PHE A 21 0.43 21.42 3.95
CA PHE A 21 1.33 21.27 5.09
C PHE A 21 2.41 22.35 5.03
N HIS A 22 2.63 23.01 6.16
CA HIS A 22 3.64 24.06 6.34
C HIS A 22 4.64 23.66 7.42
N GLY A 23 5.78 24.36 7.48
CA GLY A 23 6.84 24.12 8.44
C GLY A 23 7.96 23.21 7.92
N VAL A 24 9.00 23.04 8.75
CA VAL A 24 10.28 22.47 8.34
C VAL A 24 10.18 20.97 8.01
N PHE A 25 9.16 20.28 8.52
CA PHE A 25 8.83 18.90 8.18
C PHE A 25 7.78 18.77 7.06
N ALA A 26 7.33 19.85 6.42
CA ALA A 26 6.37 19.75 5.32
C ALA A 26 6.96 19.02 4.10
N PRO A 27 6.16 18.29 3.29
CA PRO A 27 6.67 17.45 2.19
C PRO A 27 7.60 18.18 1.20
N ASN A 28 7.36 19.48 0.96
CA ASN A 28 8.13 20.32 0.04
C ASN A 28 9.10 21.30 0.73
N ALA A 29 9.33 21.18 2.04
CA ALA A 29 10.26 22.07 2.74
C ALA A 29 11.71 21.74 2.39
N ALA A 30 12.50 22.75 2.00
CA ALA A 30 13.89 22.56 1.55
C ALA A 30 14.80 21.90 2.60
N LEU A 31 14.58 22.22 3.87
CA LEU A 31 15.36 21.69 4.99
C LEU A 31 14.90 20.28 5.44
N ARG A 32 13.77 19.78 4.96
CA ARG A 32 13.20 18.50 5.43
C ARG A 32 14.16 17.33 5.22
N ALA A 33 14.88 17.33 4.10
CA ALA A 33 15.85 16.29 3.76
C ALA A 33 16.99 16.19 4.78
N GLN A 34 17.42 17.33 5.33
CA GLN A 34 18.54 17.41 6.28
C GLN A 34 18.10 17.01 7.69
N LEU A 35 16.84 17.24 8.04
CA LEU A 35 16.32 16.98 9.40
C LEU A 35 15.62 15.63 9.56
N THR A 36 15.30 14.93 8.48
CA THR A 36 14.61 13.64 8.54
C THR A 36 15.63 12.49 8.51
N PRO A 37 15.74 11.65 9.56
CA PRO A 37 16.75 10.59 9.63
C PRO A 37 16.68 9.55 8.50
N SER A 38 15.51 9.42 7.86
CA SER A 38 15.29 8.50 6.74
C SER A 38 15.55 9.11 5.36
N GLY A 39 16.13 10.32 5.27
CA GLY A 39 16.45 11.00 4.01
C GLY A 39 15.21 11.41 3.19
N ARG A 40 14.01 11.33 3.76
CA ARG A 40 12.76 11.70 3.07
C ARG A 40 12.74 13.19 2.78
N GLY A 41 12.43 13.56 1.54
CA GLY A 41 12.44 14.95 1.10
C GLY A 41 13.73 15.36 0.41
N ARG A 42 14.74 14.48 0.26
CA ARG A 42 15.80 14.69 -0.73
C ARG A 42 15.13 14.83 -2.10
N ARG A 43 15.27 16.00 -2.73
CA ARG A 43 15.01 16.11 -4.17
C ARG A 43 16.05 15.25 -4.87
N HIS A 44 15.58 14.42 -5.79
CA HIS A 44 16.45 13.63 -6.64
C HIS A 44 16.87 14.55 -7.79
N ASP A 45 17.84 15.41 -7.52
CA ASP A 45 18.49 16.20 -8.55
C ASP A 45 19.19 15.17 -9.45
N ALA A 46 18.90 15.17 -10.74
CA ALA A 46 19.42 14.20 -11.69
C ALA A 46 20.91 14.48 -11.99
N ALA A 47 21.76 14.27 -11.00
CA ALA A 47 23.20 14.13 -11.08
C ALA A 47 23.68 13.89 -9.65
N VAL A 48 24.28 12.74 -9.38
CA VAL A 48 25.39 12.51 -8.44
C VAL A 48 25.46 11.01 -8.16
N GLU A 49 26.61 10.45 -8.55
CA GLU A 49 27.14 9.13 -8.27
C GLU A 49 27.07 8.77 -6.77
N PRO A 50 26.91 7.49 -6.40
CA PRO A 50 26.78 7.10 -5.01
C PRO A 50 28.16 7.01 -4.33
N ALA A 51 28.39 7.85 -3.32
CA ALA A 51 29.46 7.65 -2.35
C ALA A 51 28.86 7.25 -0.98
N ASP A 52 29.16 6.01 -0.59
CA ASP A 52 29.47 5.49 0.76
C ASP A 52 28.46 5.77 1.91
N ALA A 53 27.54 4.85 2.20
CA ALA A 53 27.68 3.64 3.03
C ALA A 53 27.67 3.91 4.55
N SER A 54 26.51 3.64 5.18
CA SER A 54 26.42 3.30 6.60
C SER A 54 25.97 1.83 6.71
N ALA A 55 26.67 1.11 7.57
CA ALA A 55 26.77 -0.33 7.65
C ALA A 55 25.48 -1.00 8.17
N ASN A 56 24.66 -1.52 7.25
CA ASN A 56 23.96 -2.81 7.43
C ASN A 56 23.18 -3.28 6.19
N ASP A 57 23.24 -2.55 5.08
CA ASP A 57 22.67 -2.99 3.82
C ASP A 57 23.81 -3.26 2.84
N ALA A 58 24.05 -4.54 2.53
CA ALA A 58 24.72 -4.91 1.28
C ALA A 58 24.10 -4.09 0.13
N PRO A 59 24.88 -3.63 -0.87
CA PRO A 59 24.41 -2.72 -1.90
C PRO A 59 23.32 -3.39 -2.73
N ARG A 60 22.08 -3.23 -2.28
CA ARG A 60 20.90 -3.68 -2.99
C ARG A 60 20.81 -2.86 -4.28
N SER A 61 20.73 -3.56 -5.41
CA SER A 61 20.46 -2.99 -6.74
C SER A 61 19.33 -1.95 -6.65
N PRO A 62 19.33 -0.88 -7.47
CA PRO A 62 18.20 0.04 -7.60
C PRO A 62 16.86 -0.69 -7.81
N GLU A 63 16.87 -1.87 -8.42
CA GLU A 63 15.72 -2.75 -8.59
C GLU A 63 15.28 -3.41 -7.29
N GLU A 64 16.23 -3.82 -6.44
CA GLU A 64 15.98 -4.38 -5.10
C GLU A 64 15.45 -3.32 -4.12
N LYS A 65 15.90 -2.07 -4.25
CA LYS A 65 15.33 -0.92 -3.52
C LYS A 65 13.91 -0.59 -4.01
N ARG A 66 13.66 -0.64 -5.33
CA ARG A 66 12.32 -0.45 -5.92
C ARG A 66 11.34 -1.60 -5.59
N ARG A 67 11.85 -2.81 -5.37
CA ARG A 67 11.11 -3.97 -4.87
C ARG A 67 10.87 -3.94 -3.36
N SER A 68 11.21 -2.85 -2.66
CA SER A 68 10.92 -2.74 -1.23
C SER A 68 9.43 -3.00 -0.98
N MET A 69 9.19 -4.16 -0.36
CA MET A 69 7.92 -4.83 -0.11
C MET A 69 7.20 -5.42 -1.34
N SER A 70 7.13 -6.75 -1.38
CA SER A 70 6.21 -7.52 -2.21
C SER A 70 4.76 -7.19 -1.88
N TRP A 71 3.83 -7.53 -2.78
CA TRP A 71 2.39 -7.39 -2.52
C TRP A 71 1.95 -8.05 -1.20
N ALA A 72 2.44 -9.26 -0.92
CA ALA A 72 2.17 -9.97 0.33
C ALA A 72 2.72 -9.23 1.56
N GLN A 73 3.93 -8.68 1.48
CA GLN A 73 4.51 -7.88 2.56
C GLN A 73 3.72 -6.59 2.82
N ARG A 74 3.13 -6.00 1.76
CA ARG A 74 2.23 -4.84 1.89
C ARG A 74 0.91 -5.22 2.58
N LEU A 75 0.31 -6.35 2.22
CA LEU A 75 -0.89 -6.86 2.90
C LEU A 75 -0.66 -7.05 4.40
N LYS A 76 0.46 -7.69 4.78
CA LYS A 76 0.81 -7.89 6.19
C LYS A 76 0.98 -6.57 6.93
N ARG A 77 1.65 -5.59 6.31
CA ARG A 77 1.92 -4.30 6.97
C ARG A 77 0.68 -3.41 7.08
N VAL A 78 -0.18 -3.36 6.07
CA VAL A 78 -1.31 -2.41 5.99
C VAL A 78 -2.57 -3.00 6.60
N PHE A 79 -2.80 -4.30 6.40
CA PHE A 79 -4.04 -4.98 6.77
C PHE A 79 -3.84 -6.08 7.81
N SER A 80 -2.61 -6.34 8.27
CA SER A 80 -2.29 -7.46 9.17
C SER A 80 -2.70 -8.83 8.61
N ILE A 81 -2.74 -8.96 7.28
CA ILE A 81 -3.05 -10.23 6.59
C ILE A 81 -1.73 -10.87 6.14
N ASP A 82 -1.38 -12.01 6.72
CA ASP A 82 -0.21 -12.79 6.30
C ASP A 82 -0.60 -13.93 5.37
N VAL A 83 -0.37 -13.74 4.07
CA VAL A 83 -0.59 -14.77 3.03
C VAL A 83 0.66 -15.62 2.76
N THR A 84 1.73 -15.45 3.53
CA THR A 84 3.01 -16.18 3.39
C THR A 84 3.20 -17.27 4.44
N ALA A 85 2.30 -17.35 5.43
CA ALA A 85 2.28 -18.40 6.44
C ALA A 85 0.99 -19.22 6.36
N CYS A 86 1.10 -20.54 6.47
CA CYS A 86 -0.05 -21.44 6.59
C CYS A 86 -0.73 -21.24 7.95
N VAL A 87 -2.07 -21.14 7.97
CA VAL A 87 -2.84 -20.94 9.21
C VAL A 87 -2.89 -22.19 10.10
N HIS A 88 -2.70 -23.39 9.55
CA HIS A 88 -2.76 -24.64 10.32
C HIS A 88 -1.41 -25.06 10.91
N CYS A 89 -0.33 -24.92 10.13
CA CYS A 89 0.99 -25.42 10.52
C CYS A 89 2.05 -24.33 10.67
N GLY A 90 1.76 -23.07 10.33
CA GLY A 90 2.73 -21.97 10.38
C GLY A 90 3.84 -22.04 9.33
N GLY A 91 3.83 -23.06 8.46
CA GLY A 91 4.82 -23.25 7.41
C GLY A 91 4.76 -22.14 6.35
N THR A 92 5.88 -21.91 5.67
CA THR A 92 5.96 -20.91 4.60
C THR A 92 5.21 -21.37 3.36
N VAL A 93 4.33 -20.52 2.84
CA VAL A 93 3.56 -20.76 1.61
C VAL A 93 3.97 -19.79 0.50
N ARG A 94 3.86 -20.24 -0.75
CA ARG A 94 4.16 -19.44 -1.94
C ARG A 94 2.89 -19.26 -2.77
N ILE A 95 2.66 -18.05 -3.24
CA ILE A 95 1.59 -17.75 -4.19
C ILE A 95 1.97 -18.35 -5.55
N VAL A 96 1.12 -19.24 -6.07
CA VAL A 96 1.35 -19.93 -7.35
C VAL A 96 0.60 -19.27 -8.50
N ALA A 97 -0.61 -18.77 -8.26
CA ALA A 97 -1.43 -18.07 -9.25
C ALA A 97 -2.37 -17.07 -8.57
N SER A 98 -2.77 -16.04 -9.32
CA SER A 98 -3.89 -15.14 -8.98
C SER A 98 -5.03 -15.42 -9.94
N ILE A 99 -6.22 -15.70 -9.43
CA ILE A 99 -7.42 -15.96 -10.24
C ILE A 99 -8.33 -14.74 -10.13
N GLU A 100 -8.50 -14.00 -11.23
CA GLU A 100 -9.27 -12.76 -11.27
C GLU A 100 -10.63 -12.93 -11.99
N GLU A 101 -10.81 -14.02 -12.73
CA GLU A 101 -12.03 -14.26 -13.51
C GLU A 101 -13.22 -14.66 -12.61
N PRO A 102 -14.33 -13.90 -12.60
CA PRO A 102 -15.45 -14.17 -11.69
C PRO A 102 -16.12 -15.53 -11.91
N ALA A 103 -16.17 -16.01 -13.15
CA ALA A 103 -16.76 -17.31 -13.46
C ALA A 103 -15.92 -18.47 -12.87
N ALA A 104 -14.60 -18.40 -13.03
CA ALA A 104 -13.68 -19.37 -12.45
C ALA A 104 -13.74 -19.37 -10.92
N ILE A 105 -13.75 -18.18 -10.30
CA ILE A 105 -13.89 -18.04 -8.84
C ILE A 105 -15.17 -18.72 -8.34
N ARG A 106 -16.31 -18.47 -8.99
CA ARG A 106 -17.60 -19.09 -8.61
C ARG A 106 -17.57 -20.61 -8.76
N ALA A 107 -17.02 -21.13 -9.85
CA ALA A 107 -16.93 -22.57 -10.07
C ALA A 107 -16.08 -23.27 -8.99
N ILE A 108 -14.94 -22.67 -8.63
CA ILE A 108 -14.05 -23.18 -7.58
C ILE A 108 -14.75 -23.17 -6.21
N LEU A 109 -15.40 -22.06 -5.85
CA LEU A 109 -16.11 -21.95 -4.57
C LEU A 109 -17.27 -22.94 -4.47
N ALA A 110 -18.06 -23.09 -5.54
CA ALA A 110 -19.17 -24.06 -5.59
C ALA A 110 -18.68 -25.51 -5.46
N HIS A 111 -17.52 -25.83 -6.03
CA HIS A 111 -16.89 -27.14 -5.84
C HIS A 111 -16.54 -27.39 -4.37
N PHE A 112 -15.89 -26.44 -3.69
CA PHE A 112 -15.55 -26.59 -2.28
C PHE A 112 -16.76 -26.71 -1.37
N GLU A 113 -17.83 -25.96 -1.64
CA GLU A 113 -19.10 -26.06 -0.91
C GLU A 113 -19.72 -27.46 -1.04
N LYS A 114 -19.78 -28.00 -2.26
CA LYS A 114 -20.32 -29.35 -2.53
C LYS A 114 -19.54 -30.44 -1.80
N HIS A 115 -18.23 -30.26 -1.62
CA HIS A 115 -17.35 -31.22 -0.96
C HIS A 115 -17.17 -30.96 0.55
N GLY A 116 -17.89 -29.99 1.13
CA GLY A 116 -17.80 -29.68 2.56
C GLY A 116 -16.42 -29.16 3.01
N ALA A 117 -15.61 -28.66 2.07
CA ALA A 117 -14.23 -28.25 2.29
C ALA A 117 -14.10 -26.74 2.62
N LEU A 118 -15.22 -26.04 2.82
CA LEU A 118 -15.18 -24.64 3.25
C LEU A 118 -14.91 -24.58 4.75
N GLU A 119 -13.64 -24.61 5.10
CA GLU A 119 -13.20 -24.10 6.39
C GLU A 119 -13.59 -22.62 6.50
N GLN A 120 -13.97 -22.18 7.71
CA GLN A 120 -14.39 -20.79 7.94
C GLN A 120 -13.29 -19.86 7.41
N ALA A 121 -13.62 -19.11 6.36
CA ALA A 121 -12.68 -18.26 5.66
C ALA A 121 -12.18 -17.15 6.59
N HIS A 122 -11.17 -17.44 7.41
CA HIS A 122 -10.44 -16.50 8.24
C HIS A 122 -9.65 -15.47 7.40
N TYR A 123 -9.68 -15.60 6.07
CA TYR A 123 -8.97 -14.75 5.12
C TYR A 123 -9.63 -13.40 4.84
N ARG A 124 -10.89 -13.19 5.25
CA ARG A 124 -11.50 -11.86 5.22
C ARG A 124 -11.40 -11.26 6.62
N PRO A 125 -10.53 -10.26 6.84
CA PRO A 125 -10.69 -9.41 8.02
C PRO A 125 -12.11 -8.87 8.03
N ALA A 126 -12.68 -8.72 9.23
CA ALA A 126 -13.97 -8.08 9.40
C ALA A 126 -13.98 -6.75 8.62
N ALA A 127 -15.08 -6.50 7.90
CA ALA A 127 -15.23 -5.25 7.16
C ALA A 127 -14.98 -4.08 8.11
N ARG A 128 -14.05 -3.19 7.75
CA ARG A 128 -13.76 -2.01 8.57
C ARG A 128 -15.04 -1.18 8.66
N ALA A 129 -15.50 -0.90 9.88
CA ALA A 129 -16.67 -0.07 10.11
C ALA A 129 -16.49 1.31 9.44
N PRO A 130 -17.58 1.94 8.95
CA PRO A 130 -17.52 3.30 8.44
C PRO A 130 -16.95 4.24 9.52
N PRO A 131 -16.19 5.28 9.14
CA PRO A 131 -15.70 6.27 10.10
C PRO A 131 -16.90 6.88 10.84
N PRO A 132 -16.77 7.16 12.16
CA PRO A 132 -17.82 7.84 12.90
C PRO A 132 -18.08 9.20 12.25
N ALA A 133 -19.35 9.57 12.10
CA ALA A 133 -19.74 10.91 11.66
C ALA A 133 -19.19 11.94 12.66
N ALA A 134 -18.58 13.00 12.13
CA ALA A 134 -18.06 14.13 12.91
C ALA A 134 -19.20 15.00 13.44
#